data_AF-A0A7W2T2F0-F1
#
_entry.id   AF-A0A7W2T2F0-F1
#
_cell.length_a   1.000
_cell.length_b   1.000
_cell.length_c   1.000
_cell.angle_alpha   90.00
_cell.angle_beta   90.00
_cell.angle_gamma   90.00
#
_symmetry.space_group_name_H-M   'P 1'
#
loop_
_entity.id
_entity.type
_entity.pdbx_description
1 polymer ?
#
loop_
_entity_poly.entity_id
_entity_poly.type
_entity_poly.pdbx_seq_one_letter_code
_entity_poly.pdbx_strand_id
1 'polypeptide(L)'
;MQLKGLQLQHLKRILSQQANLAEYKTQLRATGDIPKGVTDVAVRFSPLLGDIVLNVIRPQQEIISAATLSNNYLLKLANANSSEKGIIIPAKISIAADYIYQGFVHILPRGLDHILFVLALLLFAKRRSTLIWQISAFTLAHTVTLALGIYGMIALPSNMVEPLIALSIVYIGLENIYRAKQNTKNHTRIPVIFAFGLLHGLGFASVLGNVGLPQSQYALSLVSFNIGVELGQLTVIALAFICLSPFRHKSWYQTKLVLALNITITIIATYWLIERLN
;
A
#
# COMPACT_ATOMS: atom_id res chain seq x y z
N MET A 1 2.98 23.62 30.62
CA MET A 1 3.14 22.30 29.96
C MET A 1 3.60 21.31 31.02
N GLN A 2 2.81 20.28 31.34
CA GLN A 2 3.26 19.19 32.22
C GLN A 2 3.77 18.06 31.34
N LEU A 3 5.08 17.82 31.36
CA LEU A 3 5.71 16.68 30.71
C LEU A 3 5.64 15.48 31.67
N LYS A 4 4.75 14.52 31.41
CA LYS A 4 4.85 13.18 31.99
C LYS A 4 5.54 12.27 30.97
N GLY A 5 6.87 12.19 31.09
CA GLY A 5 7.72 11.33 30.25
C GLY A 5 8.40 10.22 31.06
N LEU A 6 9.21 9.40 30.38
CA LEU A 6 10.08 8.43 31.05
C LEU A 6 11.00 9.15 32.03
N GLN A 7 11.05 8.68 33.27
CA GLN A 7 12.05 9.12 34.23
C GLN A 7 13.46 8.80 33.69
N LEU A 8 14.42 9.69 33.92
CA LEU A 8 15.80 9.57 33.41
C LEU A 8 16.43 8.20 33.76
N GLN A 9 16.11 7.66 34.93
CA GLN A 9 16.55 6.32 35.36
C GLN A 9 15.96 5.19 34.51
N HIS A 10 14.70 5.34 34.09
CA HIS A 10 14.02 4.38 33.22
C HIS A 10 14.62 4.39 31.81
N LEU A 11 14.89 5.58 31.27
CA LEU A 11 15.54 5.74 29.97
C LEU A 11 16.96 5.15 29.96
N LYS A 12 17.76 5.40 31.01
CA LYS A 12 19.10 4.80 31.16
C LYS A 12 19.06 3.27 31.21
N ARG A 13 18.07 2.69 31.88
CA ARG A 13 17.90 1.24 31.96
C ARG A 13 17.57 0.62 30.61
N ILE A 14 16.72 1.26 29.81
CA ILE A 14 16.38 0.81 28.46
C ILE A 14 17.60 0.87 27.53
N LEU A 15 18.32 1.99 27.53
CA LEU A 15 19.53 2.17 26.70
C LEU A 15 20.68 1.22 27.09
N SER A 16 20.71 0.73 28.34
CA SER A 16 21.69 -0.26 28.79
C SER A 16 21.41 -1.69 28.32
N GLN A 17 20.23 -1.98 27.79
CA GLN A 17 19.85 -3.31 27.28
C GLN A 17 20.06 -3.37 25.76
N GLN A 18 21.31 -3.53 25.34
CA GLN A 18 21.76 -3.43 23.94
C GLN A 18 21.19 -4.50 22.99
N ALA A 19 20.59 -5.59 23.51
CA ALA A 19 20.23 -6.76 22.71
C ALA A 19 18.78 -6.78 22.18
N ASN A 20 17.89 -5.86 22.58
CA ASN A 20 16.45 -5.97 22.28
C ASN A 20 15.74 -4.64 21.96
N LEU A 21 16.48 -3.66 21.44
CA LEU A 21 15.95 -2.29 21.25
C LEU A 21 15.10 -2.10 19.99
N ALA A 22 15.13 -3.03 19.02
CA ALA A 22 14.44 -2.87 17.74
C ALA A 22 12.89 -2.85 17.86
N GLU A 23 12.32 -3.41 18.92
CA GLU A 23 10.86 -3.52 19.10
C GLU A 23 10.30 -2.70 20.29
N TYR A 24 11.13 -1.91 20.99
CA TYR A 24 10.67 -1.22 22.18
C TYR A 24 9.81 0.01 21.84
N LYS A 25 8.48 -0.15 21.88
CA LYS A 25 7.52 0.95 21.70
C LYS A 25 7.40 1.76 22.98
N THR A 26 7.81 3.03 22.95
CA THR A 26 7.60 3.98 24.05
C THR A 26 6.55 5.03 23.69
N GLN A 27 5.65 5.34 24.62
CA GLN A 27 4.65 6.40 24.44
C GLN A 27 4.98 7.58 25.36
N LEU A 28 5.25 8.74 24.76
CA LEU A 28 5.41 10.00 25.48
C LEU A 28 4.12 10.82 25.34
N ARG A 29 3.50 11.20 26.46
CA ARG A 29 2.33 12.08 26.48
C ARG A 29 2.70 13.43 27.06
N ALA A 30 2.52 14.48 26.28
CA ALA A 30 2.66 15.86 26.73
C ALA A 30 1.34 16.60 26.53
N THR A 31 0.92 17.34 27.56
CA THR A 31 -0.28 18.20 27.50
C THR A 31 0.09 19.63 27.91
N GLY A 32 -0.56 20.59 27.26
CA GLY A 32 -0.39 22.01 27.55
C GLY A 32 -1.39 22.84 26.76
N ASP A 33 -1.69 24.02 27.29
CA ASP A 33 -2.53 25.00 26.62
C ASP A 33 -1.75 25.71 25.52
N ILE A 34 -2.36 25.84 24.35
CA ILE A 34 -1.79 26.61 23.25
C ILE A 34 -2.10 28.10 23.50
N PRO A 35 -1.09 28.98 23.58
CA PRO A 35 -1.31 30.40 23.79
C PRO A 35 -2.18 31.01 22.69
N LYS A 36 -3.07 31.94 23.05
CA LYS A 36 -3.92 32.63 22.08
C LYS A 36 -3.06 33.41 21.07
N GLY A 37 -3.33 33.23 19.78
CA GLY A 37 -2.63 33.92 18.69
C GLY A 37 -1.48 33.13 18.04
N VAL A 38 -1.19 31.91 18.51
CA VAL A 38 -0.18 31.04 17.90
C VAL A 38 -0.83 30.24 16.76
N THR A 39 -0.30 30.39 15.54
CA THR A 39 -0.76 29.69 14.33
C THR A 39 -0.02 28.39 14.05
N ASP A 40 1.16 28.23 14.63
CA ASP A 40 2.11 27.17 14.28
C ASP A 40 2.72 26.52 15.53
N VAL A 41 2.92 25.21 15.47
CA VAL A 41 3.64 24.44 16.50
C VAL A 41 4.70 23.57 15.84
N ALA A 42 5.87 23.52 16.45
CA ALA A 42 6.97 22.64 16.07
C ALA A 42 7.35 21.74 17.27
N VAL A 43 7.81 20.53 16.97
CA VAL A 43 8.30 19.58 17.97
C VAL A 43 9.79 19.35 17.74
N ARG A 44 10.57 19.36 18.81
CA ARG A 44 12.01 19.06 18.78
C ARG A 44 12.30 17.90 19.72
N PHE A 45 13.04 16.92 19.21
CA PHE A 45 13.51 15.79 19.99
C PHE A 45 14.94 16.01 20.50
N SER A 46 15.31 15.28 21.55
CA SER A 46 16.67 15.34 22.11
C SER A 46 17.70 14.86 21.07
N PRO A 47 18.86 15.54 20.93
CA PRO A 47 19.95 15.08 20.06
C PRO A 47 20.44 13.66 20.38
N LEU A 48 20.18 13.17 21.59
CA LEU A 48 20.56 11.83 22.05
C LEU A 48 19.77 10.69 21.37
N LEU A 49 18.67 10.99 20.69
CA LEU A 49 17.77 9.99 20.11
C LEU A 49 18.08 9.64 18.63
N GLY A 50 19.11 10.24 18.03
CA GLY A 50 19.44 10.04 16.60
C GLY A 50 18.38 10.60 15.65
N ASP A 51 18.42 10.17 14.40
CA ASP A 51 17.44 10.58 13.38
C ASP A 51 16.07 9.94 13.67
N ILE A 52 15.03 10.78 13.73
CA ILE A 52 13.68 10.35 14.10
C ILE A 52 12.73 10.59 12.92
N VAL A 53 12.00 9.54 12.54
CA VAL A 53 10.87 9.66 11.63
C VAL A 53 9.64 10.09 12.43
N LEU A 54 9.20 11.33 12.23
CA LEU A 54 7.99 11.85 12.86
C LEU A 54 6.78 11.55 11.95
N ASN A 55 5.92 10.63 12.38
CA ASN A 55 4.61 10.43 11.77
C ASN A 55 3.57 11.27 12.52
N VAL A 56 3.22 12.43 11.97
CA VAL A 56 2.06 13.20 12.44
C VAL A 56 0.81 12.57 11.86
N ILE A 57 -0.20 12.29 12.69
CA ILE A 57 -1.50 11.76 12.23
C ILE A 57 -2.31 12.91 11.61
N ARG A 58 -1.81 13.40 10.47
CA ARG A 58 -2.33 14.25 9.38
C ARG A 58 -1.17 14.37 8.35
N PRO A 59 -1.43 14.27 7.04
CA PRO A 59 -0.74 13.35 6.13
C PRO A 59 0.52 13.96 5.49
N GLN A 60 1.54 14.25 6.28
CA GLN A 60 2.87 14.56 5.75
C GLN A 60 3.92 13.79 6.56
N GLN A 61 4.62 12.90 5.86
CA GLN A 61 5.83 12.24 6.38
C GLN A 61 7.01 13.16 6.07
N GLU A 62 7.70 13.61 7.11
CA GLU A 62 8.92 14.40 6.98
C GLU A 62 10.03 13.73 7.78
N ILE A 63 11.20 13.57 7.16
CA ILE A 63 12.39 13.04 7.83
C ILE A 63 13.04 14.22 8.54
N ILE A 64 13.12 14.17 9.87
CA ILE A 64 13.72 15.24 10.67
C ILE A 64 15.06 14.71 11.20
N SER A 65 16.15 15.34 10.79
CA SER A 65 17.47 15.07 11.38
C SER A 65 17.52 15.54 12.84
N ALA A 66 18.31 14.85 13.67
CA ALA A 66 18.49 15.24 15.07
C ALA A 66 18.93 16.70 15.20
N ALA A 67 18.33 17.44 16.14
CA ALA A 67 18.58 18.85 16.46
C ALA A 67 17.99 19.93 15.52
N THR A 68 17.33 19.56 14.43
CA THR A 68 16.57 20.51 13.58
C THR A 68 15.10 20.62 13.99
N LEU A 69 14.54 21.83 13.87
CA LEU A 69 13.10 22.07 14.05
C LEU A 69 12.34 21.45 12.87
N SER A 70 11.20 20.81 13.14
CA SER A 70 10.24 20.44 12.10
C SER A 70 9.74 21.70 11.38
N ASN A 71 9.21 21.54 10.17
CA ASN A 71 8.40 22.60 9.58
C ASN A 71 7.22 22.95 10.50
N ASN A 72 6.77 24.20 10.40
CA ASN A 72 5.65 24.73 11.17
C ASN A 72 4.35 24.03 10.75
N TYR A 73 3.64 23.42 11.70
CA TYR A 73 2.34 22.81 11.46
C TYR A 73 1.22 23.80 11.77
N LEU A 74 0.47 24.20 10.75
CA LEU A 74 -0.70 25.06 10.90
C LEU A 74 -1.78 24.38 11.74
N LEU A 75 -2.03 24.93 12.93
CA LEU A 75 -3.14 24.53 13.79
C LEU A 75 -4.42 25.23 13.33
N LYS A 76 -5.05 24.76 12.25
CA LYS A 76 -6.43 25.17 11.94
C LYS A 76 -7.38 24.56 12.97
N LEU A 77 -7.59 25.28 14.09
CA LEU A 77 -8.79 25.15 14.89
C LEU A 77 -9.97 25.45 13.97
N ALA A 78 -10.92 24.51 13.92
CA ALA A 78 -12.13 24.69 13.14
C ALA A 78 -12.86 25.96 13.61
N ASN A 79 -13.15 26.83 12.63
CA ASN A 79 -13.99 28.03 12.67
C ASN A 79 -13.36 29.32 13.22
N ALA A 80 -12.87 30.17 12.32
CA ALA A 80 -13.35 31.55 12.16
C ALA A 80 -12.62 32.25 11.00
N ASN A 81 -13.37 32.52 9.93
CA ASN A 81 -13.27 33.70 9.06
C ASN A 81 -11.86 34.29 8.86
N SER A 82 -11.06 33.66 8.00
CA SER A 82 -9.89 34.31 7.40
C SER A 82 -9.97 34.09 5.90
N SER A 83 -10.32 35.17 5.22
CA SER A 83 -10.35 35.33 3.77
C SER A 83 -8.92 35.24 3.22
N GLU A 84 -8.38 34.04 3.11
CA GLU A 84 -7.38 33.75 2.09
C GLU A 84 -8.07 33.05 0.93
N LYS A 85 -7.88 33.58 -0.27
CA LYS A 85 -8.27 32.98 -1.56
C LYS A 85 -7.42 31.74 -1.86
N GLY A 86 -7.34 30.80 -0.92
CA GLY A 86 -6.92 29.44 -1.15
C GLY A 86 -8.16 28.57 -1.23
N ILE A 87 -8.22 27.64 -2.19
CA ILE A 87 -9.32 26.68 -2.31
C ILE A 87 -9.41 25.92 -0.97
N ILE A 88 -10.45 26.20 -0.17
CA ILE A 88 -10.69 25.48 1.09
C ILE A 88 -11.22 24.10 0.71
N ILE A 89 -10.31 23.14 0.52
CA ILE A 89 -10.68 21.74 0.35
C ILE A 89 -11.18 21.23 1.71
N PRO A 90 -12.44 20.75 1.82
CA PRO A 90 -12.95 20.14 3.05
C PRO A 90 -12.01 19.04 3.54
N ALA A 91 -11.77 18.93 4.85
CA ALA A 91 -10.84 17.96 5.43
C ALA A 91 -11.13 16.49 5.04
N LYS A 92 -12.38 16.14 4.71
CA LYS A 92 -12.73 14.81 4.18
C LYS A 92 -12.24 14.59 2.75
N ILE A 93 -12.22 15.65 1.93
CA ILE A 93 -11.76 15.60 0.54
C ILE A 93 -10.23 15.51 0.49
N SER A 94 -9.51 16.18 1.40
CA SER A 94 -8.05 16.01 1.50
C SER A 94 -7.67 14.58 1.87
N ILE A 95 -8.32 14.01 2.90
CA ILE A 95 -8.10 12.61 3.31
C ILE A 95 -8.39 11.65 2.14
N ALA A 96 -9.54 11.80 1.47
CA ALA A 96 -9.89 10.94 0.35
C ALA A 96 -8.86 11.02 -0.79
N ALA A 97 -8.40 12.22 -1.15
CA ALA A 97 -7.38 12.41 -2.18
C ALA A 97 -6.04 11.77 -1.80
N ASP A 98 -5.61 11.92 -0.54
CA ASP A 98 -4.36 11.32 -0.05
C ASP A 98 -4.43 9.79 -0.13
N TYR A 99 -5.53 9.17 0.30
CA TYR A 99 -5.69 7.72 0.23
C TYR A 99 -5.82 7.21 -1.21
N ILE A 100 -6.47 7.96 -2.12
CA ILE A 100 -6.45 7.64 -3.56
C ILE A 100 -5.02 7.65 -4.08
N TYR A 101 -4.23 8.67 -3.74
CA TYR A 101 -2.83 8.74 -4.14
C TYR A 101 -2.02 7.58 -3.57
N GLN A 102 -2.19 7.24 -2.29
CA GLN A 102 -1.50 6.10 -1.67
C GLN A 102 -1.90 4.78 -2.33
N GLY A 103 -3.17 4.58 -2.67
CA GLY A 103 -3.64 3.41 -3.39
C GLY A 103 -3.05 3.31 -4.80
N PHE A 104 -2.93 4.44 -5.49
CA PHE A 104 -2.29 4.49 -6.81
C PHE A 104 -0.81 4.11 -6.71
N VAL A 105 -0.08 4.73 -5.79
CA VAL A 105 1.37 4.50 -5.62
C VAL A 105 1.68 3.11 -5.08
N HIS A 106 0.75 2.53 -4.30
CA HIS A 106 0.79 1.12 -3.89
C HIS A 106 0.86 0.18 -5.09
N ILE A 107 0.22 0.52 -6.22
CA ILE A 107 0.33 -0.23 -7.47
C ILE A 107 1.53 0.23 -8.30
N LEU A 108 1.59 1.52 -8.66
CA LEU A 108 2.59 2.07 -9.56
C LEU A 108 3.29 3.27 -8.89
N PRO A 109 4.59 3.19 -8.56
CA PRO A 109 5.57 2.17 -8.97
C PRO A 109 5.84 1.05 -7.94
N ARG A 110 5.25 1.07 -6.74
CA ARG A 110 5.72 0.20 -5.63
C ARG A 110 5.22 -1.25 -5.72
N GLY A 111 4.08 -1.49 -6.36
CA GLY A 111 3.37 -2.77 -6.36
C GLY A 111 3.78 -3.69 -7.50
N LEU A 112 5.07 -4.01 -7.61
CA LEU A 112 5.56 -4.86 -8.70
C LEU A 112 4.85 -6.22 -8.79
N ASP A 113 4.48 -6.82 -7.65
CA ASP A 113 3.67 -8.03 -7.59
C ASP A 113 2.32 -7.86 -8.29
N HIS A 114 1.63 -6.75 -8.03
CA HIS A 114 0.35 -6.43 -8.64
C HIS A 114 0.49 -6.15 -10.14
N ILE A 115 1.56 -5.44 -10.53
CA ILE A 115 1.87 -5.15 -11.93
C ILE A 115 2.05 -6.46 -12.71
N LEU A 116 2.92 -7.37 -12.24
CA LEU A 116 3.15 -8.65 -12.92
C LEU A 116 1.88 -9.52 -12.96
N PHE A 117 1.11 -9.53 -11.87
CA PHE A 117 -0.16 -10.26 -11.82
C PHE A 117 -1.16 -9.75 -12.86
N VAL A 118 -1.41 -8.43 -12.91
CA VAL A 118 -2.33 -7.80 -13.86
C VAL A 118 -1.84 -7.97 -15.30
N LEU A 119 -0.54 -7.84 -15.55
CA LEU A 119 0.05 -8.11 -16.87
C LEU A 119 -0.19 -9.56 -17.29
N ALA A 120 0.00 -10.53 -16.40
CA ALA A 120 -0.26 -11.92 -16.70
C ALA A 120 -1.75 -12.17 -17.03
N LEU A 121 -2.68 -11.54 -16.32
CA LEU A 121 -4.11 -11.61 -16.66
C LEU A 121 -4.41 -10.99 -18.03
N LEU A 122 -3.84 -9.81 -18.32
CA LEU A 122 -4.01 -9.10 -19.59
C LEU A 122 -3.50 -9.91 -20.78
N LEU A 123 -2.33 -10.52 -20.65
CA LEU A 123 -1.69 -11.29 -21.71
C LEU A 123 -2.51 -12.52 -22.14
N PHE A 124 -3.33 -13.07 -21.25
CA PHE A 124 -4.17 -14.24 -21.53
C PHE A 124 -5.65 -13.89 -21.80
N ALA A 125 -6.11 -12.70 -21.42
CA ALA A 125 -7.51 -12.31 -21.58
C ALA A 125 -7.90 -12.11 -23.06
N LYS A 126 -8.75 -13.01 -23.58
CA LYS A 126 -9.31 -12.90 -24.94
C LYS A 126 -10.37 -11.81 -25.10
N ARG A 127 -11.07 -11.45 -24.01
CA ARG A 127 -12.14 -10.44 -24.00
C ARG A 127 -11.84 -9.40 -22.92
N ARG A 128 -12.04 -8.12 -23.26
CA ARG A 128 -11.85 -7.00 -22.32
C ARG A 128 -12.76 -7.10 -21.10
N SER A 129 -14.01 -7.53 -21.28
CA SER A 129 -14.96 -7.72 -20.19
C SER A 129 -14.51 -8.77 -19.18
N THR A 130 -13.90 -9.87 -19.65
CA THR A 130 -13.35 -10.91 -18.77
C THR A 130 -12.19 -10.38 -17.93
N LEU A 131 -11.31 -9.56 -18.53
CA LEU A 131 -10.20 -8.93 -17.81
C LEU A 131 -10.71 -8.00 -16.70
N ILE A 132 -11.66 -7.12 -17.03
CA ILE A 132 -12.24 -6.16 -16.07
C ILE A 132 -12.87 -6.91 -14.89
N TRP A 133 -13.69 -7.92 -15.15
CA TRP A 133 -14.30 -8.72 -14.07
C TRP A 133 -13.29 -9.43 -13.19
N GLN A 134 -12.18 -9.90 -13.76
CA GLN A 134 -11.10 -10.52 -12.98
C GLN A 134 -10.40 -9.52 -12.07
N ILE A 135 -10.10 -8.33 -12.57
CA ILE A 135 -9.47 -7.26 -11.80
C ILE A 135 -10.40 -6.77 -10.70
N SER A 136 -11.66 -6.51 -11.01
CA SER A 136 -12.64 -6.10 -10.00
C SER A 136 -12.84 -7.16 -8.93
N ALA A 137 -12.86 -8.46 -9.29
CA ALA A 137 -12.92 -9.54 -8.30
C ALA A 137 -11.69 -9.59 -7.40
N PHE A 138 -10.49 -9.39 -7.97
CA PHE A 138 -9.24 -9.28 -7.22
C PHE A 138 -9.28 -8.10 -6.24
N THR A 139 -9.64 -6.90 -6.71
CA THR A 139 -9.67 -5.67 -5.90
C THR A 139 -10.73 -5.75 -4.81
N LEU A 140 -11.88 -6.37 -5.08
CA LEU A 140 -12.90 -6.63 -4.07
C LEU A 140 -12.36 -7.55 -2.95
N ALA A 141 -11.74 -8.67 -3.32
CA ALA A 141 -11.15 -9.59 -2.34
C ALA A 141 -10.01 -8.94 -1.54
N HIS A 142 -9.16 -8.17 -2.22
CA HIS A 142 -8.11 -7.38 -1.61
C HIS A 142 -8.68 -6.38 -0.58
N THR A 143 -9.76 -5.68 -0.94
CA THR A 143 -10.46 -4.76 -0.02
C THR A 143 -10.95 -5.47 1.24
N VAL A 144 -11.51 -6.68 1.09
CA VAL A 144 -12.04 -7.47 2.22
C VAL A 144 -10.92 -7.82 3.20
N THR A 145 -9.79 -8.34 2.72
CA THR A 145 -8.67 -8.72 3.61
C THR A 145 -7.95 -7.53 4.20
N LEU A 146 -7.84 -6.43 3.46
CA LEU A 146 -7.31 -5.19 3.97
C LEU A 146 -8.19 -4.62 5.09
N ALA A 147 -9.51 -4.64 4.93
CA ALA A 147 -10.44 -4.29 6.00
C ALA A 147 -10.22 -5.17 7.23
N LEU A 148 -10.20 -6.49 7.06
CA LEU A 148 -10.02 -7.44 8.17
C LEU A 148 -8.72 -7.19 8.92
N GLY A 149 -7.62 -6.86 8.23
CA GLY A 149 -6.36 -6.54 8.89
C GLY A 149 -6.34 -5.16 9.58
N ILE A 150 -6.97 -4.13 9.00
CA ILE A 150 -7.12 -2.81 9.65
C ILE A 150 -7.95 -2.90 10.93
N TYR A 151 -9.00 -3.72 10.94
CA TYR A 151 -9.81 -4.00 12.13
C TYR A 151 -9.12 -4.96 13.11
N GLY A 152 -7.93 -5.47 12.80
CA GLY A 152 -7.17 -6.38 13.65
C GLY A 152 -7.77 -7.78 13.76
N MET A 153 -8.69 -8.16 12.87
CA MET A 153 -9.32 -9.49 12.86
C MET A 153 -8.40 -10.56 12.29
N ILE A 154 -7.52 -10.19 11.35
CA ILE A 154 -6.53 -11.09 10.76
C ILE A 154 -5.18 -10.40 10.79
N ALA A 155 -4.17 -11.07 11.36
CA ALA A 155 -2.79 -10.64 11.32
C ALA A 155 -1.93 -11.86 10.96
N LEU A 156 -1.42 -11.88 9.73
CA LEU A 156 -0.45 -12.88 9.29
C LEU A 156 0.91 -12.21 9.12
N PRO A 157 2.01 -12.90 9.47
CA PRO A 157 3.34 -12.34 9.33
C PRO A 157 3.73 -12.29 7.83
N SER A 158 4.47 -11.25 7.45
CA SER A 158 4.84 -11.01 6.04
C SER A 158 5.66 -12.14 5.44
N ASN A 159 6.50 -12.82 6.24
CA ASN A 159 7.27 -13.99 5.84
C ASN A 159 6.41 -15.17 5.36
N MET A 160 5.12 -15.23 5.69
CA MET A 160 4.18 -16.21 5.14
C MET A 160 3.43 -15.65 3.93
N VAL A 161 3.01 -14.38 4.00
CA VAL A 161 2.14 -13.78 2.99
C VAL A 161 2.90 -13.46 1.70
N GLU A 162 4.11 -12.91 1.78
CA GLU A 162 4.89 -12.48 0.60
C GLU A 162 5.30 -13.65 -0.32
N PRO A 163 5.74 -14.82 0.20
CA PRO A 163 5.93 -16.01 -0.63
C PRO A 163 4.65 -16.49 -1.29
N LEU A 164 3.51 -16.47 -0.58
CA LEU A 164 2.23 -16.89 -1.15
C LEU A 164 1.75 -15.95 -2.26
N ILE A 165 2.02 -14.64 -2.13
CA ILE A 165 1.81 -13.65 -3.20
C ILE A 165 2.68 -14.01 -4.41
N ALA A 166 3.97 -14.27 -4.23
CA ALA A 166 4.86 -14.67 -5.34
C ALA A 166 4.37 -15.97 -6.01
N LEU A 167 3.99 -16.97 -5.20
CA LEU A 167 3.45 -18.25 -5.68
C LEU A 167 2.16 -18.06 -6.50
N SER A 168 1.31 -17.12 -6.14
CA SER A 168 0.10 -16.80 -6.92
C SER A 168 0.42 -16.31 -8.33
N ILE A 169 1.50 -15.54 -8.50
CA ILE A 169 1.96 -15.03 -9.80
C ILE A 169 2.57 -16.17 -10.62
N VAL A 170 3.38 -17.03 -9.99
CA VAL A 170 3.89 -18.26 -10.61
C VAL A 170 2.75 -19.12 -11.13
N TYR A 171 1.72 -19.34 -10.32
CA TYR A 171 0.54 -20.12 -10.70
C TYR A 171 -0.14 -19.53 -11.95
N ILE A 172 -0.43 -18.23 -11.96
CA ILE A 172 -1.10 -17.59 -13.10
C ILE A 172 -0.24 -17.67 -14.37
N GLY A 173 1.07 -17.45 -14.26
CA GLY A 173 2.01 -17.56 -15.38
C GLY A 173 2.06 -18.96 -15.99
N LEU A 174 2.19 -19.99 -15.14
CA LEU A 174 2.15 -21.40 -15.57
C LEU A 174 0.81 -21.80 -16.15
N GLU A 175 -0.29 -21.37 -15.54
CA GLU A 175 -1.65 -21.63 -16.03
C GLU A 175 -1.83 -21.03 -17.43
N ASN A 176 -1.33 -19.81 -17.67
CA ASN A 176 -1.38 -19.16 -18.97
C ASN A 176 -0.59 -19.95 -20.03
N ILE A 177 0.61 -20.41 -19.69
CA ILE A 177 1.47 -21.23 -20.58
C ILE A 177 0.79 -22.56 -20.93
N TYR A 178 0.22 -23.23 -19.92
CA TYR A 178 -0.47 -24.51 -20.09
C TYR A 178 -1.72 -24.37 -20.97
N ARG A 179 -2.58 -23.39 -20.67
CA ARG A 179 -3.81 -23.15 -21.42
C ARG A 179 -3.56 -22.62 -22.83
N ALA A 180 -2.43 -21.95 -23.09
CA ALA A 180 -2.05 -21.56 -24.46
C ALA A 180 -1.87 -22.78 -25.39
N LYS A 181 -1.50 -23.95 -24.83
CA LYS A 181 -1.32 -25.20 -25.58
C LYS A 181 -2.58 -26.04 -25.70
N GLN A 182 -3.62 -25.77 -24.92
CA GLN A 182 -4.83 -26.59 -24.87
C GLN A 182 -6.07 -25.87 -25.42
N ASN A 183 -6.87 -26.58 -26.21
CA ASN A 183 -8.22 -26.15 -26.63
C ASN A 183 -9.26 -26.38 -25.51
N THR A 184 -8.89 -26.19 -24.24
CA THR A 184 -9.75 -26.50 -23.10
C THR A 184 -10.89 -25.49 -22.99
N LYS A 185 -12.13 -26.01 -22.89
CA LYS A 185 -13.36 -25.24 -22.70
C LYS A 185 -13.41 -24.60 -21.30
N ASN A 186 -13.55 -23.27 -21.30
CA ASN A 186 -14.26 -22.41 -20.34
C ASN A 186 -14.44 -22.89 -18.89
N HIS A 187 -13.37 -22.91 -18.09
CA HIS A 187 -13.50 -22.73 -16.64
C HIS A 187 -13.21 -21.26 -16.29
N THR A 188 -14.07 -20.65 -15.48
CA THR A 188 -13.88 -19.27 -15.04
C THR A 188 -12.72 -19.22 -14.05
N ARG A 189 -11.81 -18.24 -14.21
CA ARG A 189 -10.68 -18.03 -13.28
C ARG A 189 -11.07 -17.17 -12.07
N ILE A 190 -12.31 -16.70 -12.02
CA ILE A 190 -12.77 -15.70 -11.03
C ILE A 190 -12.57 -16.19 -9.59
N PRO A 191 -12.92 -17.43 -9.21
CA PRO A 191 -12.71 -17.89 -7.82
C PRO A 191 -11.23 -17.92 -7.43
N VAL A 192 -10.35 -18.33 -8.35
CA VAL A 192 -8.90 -18.40 -8.12
C VAL A 192 -8.32 -16.99 -7.96
N ILE A 193 -8.72 -16.07 -8.84
CA ILE A 193 -8.26 -14.67 -8.81
C ILE A 193 -8.79 -13.94 -7.58
N PHE A 194 -10.02 -14.24 -7.15
CA PHE A 194 -10.57 -13.76 -5.89
C PHE A 194 -9.72 -14.24 -4.71
N ALA A 195 -9.39 -15.55 -4.66
CA ALA A 195 -8.52 -16.09 -3.61
C ALA A 195 -7.14 -15.43 -3.58
N PHE A 196 -6.55 -15.15 -4.74
CA PHE A 196 -5.29 -14.39 -4.81
C PHE A 196 -5.45 -12.94 -4.36
N GLY A 197 -6.56 -12.28 -4.68
CA GLY A 197 -6.88 -10.96 -4.13
C GLY A 197 -6.93 -10.95 -2.61
N LEU A 198 -7.50 -11.98 -1.97
CA LEU A 198 -7.47 -12.14 -0.52
C LEU A 198 -6.03 -12.20 0.00
N LEU A 199 -5.15 -13.00 -0.62
CA LEU A 199 -3.75 -13.12 -0.21
C LEU A 199 -2.99 -11.79 -0.36
N HIS A 200 -3.19 -11.07 -1.46
CA HIS A 200 -2.50 -9.81 -1.72
C HIS A 200 -2.88 -8.72 -0.71
N GLY A 201 -4.17 -8.64 -0.32
CA GLY A 201 -4.62 -7.64 0.65
C GLY A 201 -4.06 -7.84 2.06
N LEU A 202 -3.66 -9.06 2.42
CA LEU A 202 -2.98 -9.35 3.68
C LEU A 202 -1.56 -8.78 3.72
N GLY A 203 -0.87 -8.66 2.57
CA GLY A 203 0.51 -8.18 2.50
C GLY A 203 0.67 -6.71 2.88
N PHE A 204 -0.40 -5.92 2.75
CA PHE A 204 -0.38 -4.47 3.01
C PHE A 204 -1.15 -4.06 4.28
N ALA A 205 -1.93 -4.97 4.88
CA ALA A 205 -2.80 -4.64 6.00
C ALA A 205 -2.03 -4.22 7.27
N SER A 206 -0.83 -4.76 7.48
CA SER A 206 0.06 -4.39 8.59
C SER A 206 0.55 -2.93 8.49
N VAL A 207 0.66 -2.38 7.28
CA VAL A 207 1.12 -1.00 7.06
C VAL A 207 0.04 0.00 7.44
N LEU A 208 -1.21 -0.23 7.03
CA LEU A 208 -2.34 0.67 7.31
C LEU A 208 -2.77 0.68 8.78
N GLY A 209 -2.72 -0.47 9.47
CA GLY A 209 -3.03 -0.54 10.91
C GLY A 209 -2.10 0.30 11.79
N ASN A 210 -0.87 0.54 11.35
CA ASN A 210 0.13 1.32 12.09
C ASN A 210 0.04 2.84 11.87
N VAL A 211 -0.82 3.31 10.94
CA VAL A 211 -0.97 4.74 10.61
C VAL A 211 -1.74 5.52 11.70
N GLY A 212 -2.40 4.82 12.63
CA GLY A 212 -3.03 5.45 13.80
C GLY A 212 -4.25 6.31 13.50
N LEU A 213 -4.92 6.08 12.36
CA LEU A 213 -6.13 6.79 11.97
C LEU A 213 -7.25 6.67 13.04
N PRO A 214 -8.11 7.69 13.21
CA PRO A 214 -9.36 7.54 13.93
C PRO A 214 -10.24 6.47 13.25
N GLN A 215 -10.85 5.56 14.03
CA GLN A 215 -11.70 4.49 13.49
C GLN A 215 -12.84 5.00 12.59
N SER A 216 -13.37 6.21 12.86
CA SER A 216 -14.42 6.85 12.05
C SER A 216 -13.99 7.16 10.61
N GLN A 217 -12.68 7.15 10.32
CA GLN A 217 -12.11 7.43 9.01
C GLN A 217 -11.69 6.16 8.26
N TYR A 218 -11.76 4.97 8.88
CA TYR A 218 -11.30 3.71 8.27
C TYR A 218 -12.06 3.39 6.98
N ALA A 219 -13.40 3.47 7.02
CA ALA A 219 -14.22 3.17 5.84
C ALA A 219 -13.91 4.11 4.66
N LEU A 220 -13.81 5.42 4.92
CA LEU A 220 -13.47 6.39 3.88
C LEU A 220 -12.06 6.12 3.33
N SER A 221 -11.08 5.90 4.21
CA SER A 221 -9.69 5.64 3.81
C SER A 221 -9.58 4.35 2.99
N LEU A 222 -10.31 3.30 3.37
CA LEU A 222 -10.33 2.02 2.67
C LEU A 222 -10.94 2.15 1.28
N VAL A 223 -12.09 2.82 1.16
CA VAL A 223 -12.74 3.04 -0.14
C VAL A 223 -11.85 3.90 -1.04
N SER A 224 -11.35 5.02 -0.52
CA SER A 224 -10.44 5.92 -1.26
C SER A 224 -9.16 5.21 -1.69
N PHE A 225 -8.56 4.39 -0.83
CA PHE A 225 -7.39 3.60 -1.16
C PHE A 225 -7.67 2.61 -2.29
N ASN A 226 -8.77 1.87 -2.25
CA ASN A 226 -9.08 0.89 -3.30
C ASN A 226 -9.46 1.55 -4.64
N ILE A 227 -10.05 2.76 -4.62
CA ILE A 227 -10.20 3.58 -5.84
C ILE A 227 -8.82 3.88 -6.44
N GLY A 228 -7.85 4.28 -5.60
CA GLY A 228 -6.46 4.47 -6.04
C GLY A 228 -5.84 3.22 -6.65
N VAL A 229 -6.04 2.06 -6.01
CA VAL A 229 -5.57 0.75 -6.49
C VAL A 229 -6.15 0.44 -7.87
N GLU A 230 -7.46 0.58 -8.05
CA GLU A 230 -8.13 0.32 -9.32
C GLU A 230 -7.61 1.26 -10.43
N LEU A 231 -7.43 2.56 -10.13
CA LEU A 231 -6.82 3.51 -11.06
C LEU A 231 -5.38 3.12 -11.44
N GLY A 232 -4.58 2.66 -10.48
CA GLY A 232 -3.23 2.16 -10.72
C GLY A 232 -3.22 0.94 -11.66
N GLN A 233 -4.08 -0.05 -11.39
CA GLN A 233 -4.21 -1.25 -12.22
C GLN A 233 -4.67 -0.91 -13.65
N LEU A 234 -5.67 -0.04 -13.79
CA LEU A 234 -6.16 0.43 -15.09
C LEU A 234 -5.07 1.19 -15.87
N THR A 235 -4.24 1.96 -15.18
CA THR A 235 -3.10 2.66 -15.79
C THR A 235 -2.07 1.66 -16.34
N VAL A 236 -1.71 0.64 -15.55
CA VAL A 236 -0.81 -0.43 -16.01
C VAL A 236 -1.37 -1.15 -17.25
N ILE A 237 -2.67 -1.44 -17.24
CA ILE A 237 -3.36 -2.06 -18.37
C ILE A 237 -3.34 -1.17 -19.61
N ALA A 238 -3.61 0.12 -19.45
CA ALA A 238 -3.61 1.08 -20.54
C ALA A 238 -2.22 1.17 -21.18
N LEU A 239 -1.16 1.29 -20.36
CA LEU A 239 0.22 1.33 -20.82
C LEU A 239 0.60 0.03 -21.54
N ALA A 240 0.33 -1.13 -20.94
CA ALA A 240 0.59 -2.41 -21.57
C ALA A 240 -0.16 -2.58 -22.89
N PHE A 241 -1.41 -2.14 -22.95
CA PHE A 241 -2.23 -2.17 -24.16
C PHE A 241 -1.64 -1.29 -25.27
N ILE A 242 -1.17 -0.09 -24.95
CA ILE A 242 -0.49 0.82 -25.89
C ILE A 242 0.77 0.16 -26.44
N CYS A 243 1.62 -0.40 -25.57
CA CYS A 243 2.87 -1.06 -25.98
C CYS A 243 2.63 -2.31 -26.84
N LEU A 244 1.58 -3.09 -26.56
CA LEU A 244 1.31 -4.35 -27.25
C LEU A 244 0.43 -4.17 -28.51
N SER A 245 -0.33 -3.08 -28.62
CA SER A 245 -1.28 -2.84 -29.72
C SER A 245 -0.67 -3.00 -31.12
N PRO A 246 0.52 -2.47 -31.43
CA PRO A 246 1.13 -2.59 -32.75
C PRO A 246 1.37 -4.04 -33.21
N PHE A 247 1.54 -4.96 -32.25
CA PHE A 247 1.91 -6.35 -32.52
C PHE A 247 0.71 -7.30 -32.52
N ARG A 248 -0.46 -6.91 -32.00
CA ARG A 248 -1.59 -7.81 -31.75
C ARG A 248 -2.14 -8.55 -32.96
N HIS A 249 -2.03 -7.97 -34.15
CA HIS A 249 -2.51 -8.58 -35.39
C HIS A 249 -1.47 -9.50 -36.07
N LYS A 250 -0.25 -9.60 -35.52
CA LYS A 250 0.79 -10.46 -36.06
C LYS A 250 0.53 -11.92 -35.67
N SER A 251 0.72 -12.84 -36.60
CA SER A 251 0.51 -14.29 -36.38
C SER A 251 1.36 -14.88 -35.26
N TRP A 252 2.52 -14.28 -34.99
CA TRP A 252 3.44 -14.69 -33.91
C TRP A 252 3.13 -14.06 -32.55
N TYR A 253 2.17 -13.13 -32.46
CA TYR A 253 1.88 -12.40 -31.21
C TYR A 253 1.51 -13.34 -30.07
N GLN A 254 0.54 -14.23 -30.30
CA GLN A 254 0.09 -15.18 -29.29
C GLN A 254 1.11 -16.30 -29.05
N THR A 255 1.69 -16.86 -30.12
CA THR A 255 2.51 -18.07 -30.05
C THR A 255 3.94 -17.82 -29.57
N LYS A 256 4.49 -16.63 -29.82
CA LYS A 256 5.86 -16.28 -29.43
C LYS A 256 5.90 -15.20 -28.35
N LEU A 257 5.34 -14.02 -28.61
CA LEU A 257 5.49 -12.86 -27.72
C LEU A 257 4.76 -13.05 -26.39
N VAL A 258 3.46 -13.37 -26.43
CA VAL A 258 2.66 -13.60 -25.22
C VAL A 258 3.21 -14.77 -24.42
N LEU A 259 3.64 -15.84 -25.09
CA LEU A 259 4.27 -16.98 -24.43
C LEU A 259 5.58 -16.57 -23.73
N ALA A 260 6.47 -15.87 -24.42
CA ALA A 260 7.73 -15.39 -23.86
C ALA A 260 7.50 -14.47 -22.65
N LEU A 261 6.56 -13.54 -22.73
CA LEU A 261 6.22 -12.64 -21.61
C LEU A 261 5.70 -13.41 -20.40
N ASN A 262 4.84 -14.41 -20.59
CA ASN A 262 4.36 -15.25 -19.47
C ASN A 262 5.49 -16.09 -18.86
N ILE A 263 6.43 -16.59 -19.67
CA ILE A 263 7.62 -17.30 -19.19
C ILE A 263 8.48 -16.35 -18.34
N THR A 264 8.74 -15.14 -18.84
CA THR A 264 9.49 -14.12 -18.09
C THR A 264 8.83 -13.79 -16.76
N ILE A 265 7.51 -13.54 -16.74
CA ILE A 265 6.76 -13.29 -15.50
C ILE A 265 6.91 -14.46 -14.54
N THR A 266 6.78 -15.69 -15.04
CA THR A 266 6.91 -16.91 -14.21
C THR A 266 8.31 -17.03 -13.61
N ILE A 267 9.36 -16.76 -14.39
CA ILE A 267 10.76 -16.81 -13.93
C ILE A 267 11.00 -15.77 -12.83
N ILE A 268 10.59 -14.51 -13.06
CA ILE A 268 10.73 -13.43 -12.07
C ILE A 268 9.99 -13.78 -10.78
N ALA A 269 8.74 -14.24 -10.88
CA ALA A 269 7.95 -14.63 -9.72
C ALA A 269 8.52 -15.83 -8.97
N THR A 270 9.13 -16.79 -9.70
CA THR A 270 9.81 -17.94 -9.08
C THR A 270 11.05 -17.51 -8.33
N TYR A 271 11.83 -16.58 -8.90
CA TYR A 271 12.97 -15.98 -8.22
C TYR A 271 12.54 -15.28 -6.92
N TRP A 272 11.51 -14.43 -6.96
CA TRP A 272 10.98 -13.78 -5.75
C TRP A 272 10.42 -14.77 -4.73
N LEU A 273 9.78 -15.85 -5.18
CA LEU A 273 9.30 -16.90 -4.29
C LEU A 273 10.47 -17.51 -3.49
N ILE A 274 11.57 -17.85 -4.17
CA ILE A 274 12.76 -18.42 -3.51
C ILE A 274 13.41 -17.38 -2.60
N GLU A 275 13.53 -16.14 -3.06
CA GLU A 275 14.09 -15.02 -2.27
C GLU A 275 13.31 -14.79 -0.96
N ARG A 276 11.97 -14.84 -1.01
CA ARG A 276 11.11 -14.59 0.16
C ARG A 276 10.96 -15.80 1.09
N LEU A 277 11.36 -16.99 0.64
CA LEU A 277 11.37 -18.22 1.47
C LEU A 277 12.66 -18.38 2.28
N ASN A 278 13.75 -17.73 1.86
CA ASN A 278 15.05 -17.75 2.54
C ASN A 278 15.16 -16.60 3.55
#